data_AF-A0A8C4R577-F1
#
_entry.id   AF-A0A8C4R577-F1
#
_cell.length_a   1.000
_cell.length_b   1.000
_cell.length_c   1.000
_cell.angle_alpha   90.00
_cell.angle_beta   90.00
_cell.angle_gamma   90.00
#
_symmetry.space_group_name_H-M   'P 1'
#
loop_
_entity.id
_entity.type
_entity.pdbx_description
1 polymer ?
#
loop_
_entity_poly.entity_id
_entity_poly.type
_entity_poly.pdbx_seq_one_letter_code
_entity_poly.pdbx_strand_id
1 'polypeptide(L)'
;MEPTDNRGPEKTVEETRGTESHKMAYFPECKHAMNILRFENELFQNYVNELENKGLTGPVLNASPRRFTPESPSRRRSRGHSNSSLNQQLTLTIEQQYEIVQHAVDNLQAELAKSQYENELVVEKNKAALQNAMLRLGGNRQALYEFKQNLVNEKETGKPFPVEKFIKYIEECLHTREMLIDRLKQKNICLRGKNKKIQMQILKNEEISEVLREGDFSHLQIQNQQCVERIAELKQEILRLKVNASQTMQTLTCLKAIPYGIDGTHVQTGMAILTHGEHIRCNLVLQILFHYIGSVVWNIILLKKINPLSD
;
A
#
# COMPACT_ATOMS: atom_id res chain seq x y z
N MET A 1 -41.91 -87.60 -15.83
CA MET A 1 -42.16 -87.52 -14.38
C MET A 1 -40.87 -87.93 -13.71
N GLU A 2 -40.11 -87.14 -12.98
CA GLU A 2 -40.16 -85.75 -12.49
C GLU A 2 -38.68 -85.39 -12.18
N PRO A 3 -38.23 -84.14 -12.35
CA PRO A 3 -36.88 -83.74 -11.95
C PRO A 3 -36.87 -83.23 -10.50
N THR A 4 -35.92 -83.70 -9.70
CA THR A 4 -35.66 -83.17 -8.35
C THR A 4 -34.82 -81.90 -8.42
N ASP A 5 -35.43 -80.83 -7.91
CA ASP A 5 -34.93 -79.48 -7.64
C ASP A 5 -33.66 -79.50 -6.77
N ASN A 6 -32.61 -78.78 -7.20
CA ASN A 6 -31.42 -78.51 -6.39
C ASN A 6 -31.19 -76.99 -6.34
N ARG A 7 -31.92 -76.33 -5.43
CA ARG A 7 -31.77 -74.90 -5.09
C ARG A 7 -30.59 -74.71 -4.13
N GLY A 8 -29.50 -74.13 -4.64
CA GLY A 8 -28.51 -73.38 -3.84
C GLY A 8 -28.94 -71.92 -3.68
N PRO A 9 -28.48 -71.19 -2.64
CA PRO A 9 -29.10 -69.95 -2.22
C PRO A 9 -28.86 -68.82 -3.23
N GLU A 10 -29.94 -68.34 -3.85
CA GLU A 10 -30.01 -67.05 -4.52
C GLU A 10 -29.61 -65.96 -3.53
N LYS A 11 -28.48 -65.29 -3.77
CA LYS A 11 -28.28 -63.96 -3.21
C LYS A 11 -29.36 -63.08 -3.81
N THR A 12 -30.35 -62.73 -3.00
CA THR A 12 -31.49 -61.90 -3.37
C THR A 12 -31.03 -60.65 -4.11
N VAL A 13 -31.61 -60.42 -5.29
CA VAL A 13 -31.35 -59.28 -6.19
C VAL A 13 -31.47 -57.92 -5.48
N GLU A 14 -32.15 -57.85 -4.34
CA GLU A 14 -32.23 -56.67 -3.46
C GLU A 14 -30.91 -56.33 -2.74
N GLU A 15 -30.07 -57.32 -2.39
CA GLU A 15 -28.78 -57.09 -1.72
C GLU A 15 -27.74 -56.48 -2.68
N THR A 16 -27.78 -56.88 -3.96
CA THR A 16 -26.96 -56.28 -5.03
C THR A 16 -27.47 -54.90 -5.44
N ARG A 17 -28.80 -54.68 -5.44
CA ARG A 17 -29.39 -53.36 -5.73
C ARG A 17 -29.12 -52.34 -4.62
N GLY A 18 -29.19 -52.77 -3.36
CA GLY A 18 -28.87 -51.94 -2.20
C GLY A 18 -27.40 -51.51 -2.18
N THR A 19 -26.49 -52.44 -2.51
CA THR A 19 -25.05 -52.14 -2.58
C THR A 19 -24.67 -51.27 -3.78
N GLU A 20 -25.32 -51.42 -4.94
CA GLU A 20 -25.14 -50.52 -6.08
C GLU A 20 -25.72 -49.12 -5.84
N SER A 21 -26.92 -49.03 -5.24
CA SER A 21 -27.52 -47.74 -4.89
C SER A 21 -26.71 -46.99 -3.83
N HIS A 22 -26.13 -47.70 -2.87
CA HIS A 22 -25.22 -47.14 -1.87
C HIS A 22 -23.89 -46.68 -2.50
N LYS A 23 -23.28 -47.49 -3.38
CA LYS A 23 -22.06 -47.10 -4.13
C LYS A 23 -22.29 -45.90 -5.05
N MET A 24 -23.48 -45.78 -5.64
CA MET A 24 -23.85 -44.66 -6.52
C MET A 24 -24.13 -43.36 -5.75
N ALA A 25 -24.53 -43.44 -4.48
CA ALA A 25 -24.66 -42.28 -3.59
C ALA A 25 -23.29 -41.76 -3.10
N TYR A 26 -22.33 -42.64 -2.85
CA TYR A 26 -20.96 -42.23 -2.51
C TYR A 26 -20.17 -41.69 -3.70
N PHE A 27 -20.53 -42.01 -4.94
CA PHE A 27 -19.74 -41.60 -6.10
C PHE A 27 -19.68 -40.06 -6.31
N PRO A 28 -20.79 -39.31 -6.20
CA PRO A 28 -20.77 -37.84 -6.21
C PRO A 28 -20.00 -37.23 -5.03
N GLU A 29 -20.17 -37.79 -3.83
CA GLU A 29 -19.50 -37.32 -2.62
C GLU A 29 -17.99 -37.57 -2.69
N CYS A 30 -17.57 -38.76 -3.15
CA CYS A 30 -16.18 -39.07 -3.43
C CYS A 30 -15.62 -38.20 -4.55
N LYS A 31 -16.38 -37.90 -5.60
CA LYS A 31 -15.95 -37.00 -6.67
C LYS A 31 -15.77 -35.57 -6.16
N HIS A 32 -16.65 -35.11 -5.29
CA HIS A 32 -16.55 -33.80 -4.66
C HIS A 32 -15.33 -33.74 -3.72
N ALA A 33 -15.15 -34.77 -2.88
CA ALA A 33 -13.99 -34.90 -2.00
C ALA A 33 -12.67 -34.98 -2.80
N MET A 34 -12.65 -35.72 -3.92
CA MET A 34 -11.50 -35.78 -4.83
C MET A 34 -11.22 -34.43 -5.48
N ASN A 35 -12.24 -33.66 -5.84
CA ASN A 35 -12.06 -32.31 -6.39
C ASN A 35 -11.50 -31.34 -5.34
N ILE A 36 -11.97 -31.43 -4.09
CA ILE A 36 -11.44 -30.63 -2.97
C ILE A 36 -9.97 -30.99 -2.74
N LEU A 37 -9.65 -32.28 -2.60
CA LEU A 37 -8.26 -32.73 -2.42
C LEU A 37 -7.37 -32.37 -3.62
N ARG A 38 -7.92 -32.38 -4.84
CA ARG A 38 -7.18 -31.98 -6.04
C ARG A 38 -6.86 -30.49 -6.02
N PHE A 39 -7.84 -29.66 -5.68
CA PHE A 39 -7.67 -28.21 -5.53
C PHE A 39 -6.69 -27.87 -4.40
N GLU A 40 -6.78 -28.58 -3.27
CA GLU A 40 -5.85 -28.44 -2.15
C GLU A 40 -4.41 -28.80 -2.56
N ASN A 41 -4.24 -29.92 -3.27
CA ASN A 41 -2.94 -30.31 -3.82
C ASN A 41 -2.39 -29.31 -4.84
N GLU A 42 -3.25 -28.71 -5.66
CA GLU A 42 -2.86 -27.66 -6.61
C GLU A 42 -2.38 -26.40 -5.89
N LEU A 43 -3.06 -25.98 -4.83
CA LEU A 43 -2.63 -24.88 -3.97
C LEU A 43 -1.27 -25.16 -3.32
N PHE A 44 -1.05 -26.37 -2.79
CA PHE A 44 0.25 -26.75 -2.21
C PHE A 44 1.38 -26.76 -3.24
N GLN A 45 1.13 -27.28 -4.44
CA GLN A 45 2.12 -27.28 -5.51
C GLN A 45 2.48 -25.84 -5.93
N ASN A 46 1.48 -24.96 -6.06
CA ASN A 46 1.72 -23.57 -6.39
C ASN A 46 2.56 -22.85 -5.33
N TYR A 47 2.30 -23.12 -4.04
CA TYR A 47 3.08 -22.56 -2.94
C TYR A 47 4.54 -23.05 -2.94
N VAL A 48 4.77 -24.35 -3.17
CA VAL A 48 6.14 -24.91 -3.28
C VAL A 48 6.89 -24.30 -4.45
N ASN A 49 6.26 -24.20 -5.62
CA ASN A 49 6.85 -23.58 -6.81
C ASN A 49 7.22 -22.11 -6.57
N GLU A 50 6.45 -21.39 -5.76
CA GLU A 50 6.71 -19.99 -5.44
C GLU A 50 7.88 -19.82 -4.45
N LEU A 51 8.06 -20.76 -3.51
CA LEU A 51 9.22 -20.81 -2.62
C LEU A 51 10.51 -21.15 -3.37
N GLU A 52 10.43 -22.05 -4.35
CA GLU A 52 11.54 -22.39 -5.26
C GLU A 52 11.93 -21.19 -6.13
N ASN A 53 10.95 -20.47 -6.69
CA ASN A 53 11.17 -19.26 -7.49
C ASN A 53 11.76 -18.09 -6.67
N LYS A 54 11.46 -18.02 -5.37
CA LYS A 54 12.02 -17.02 -4.43
C LYS A 54 13.38 -17.44 -3.84
N GLY A 55 13.91 -18.61 -4.20
CA GLY A 55 15.25 -19.08 -3.79
C GLY A 55 15.39 -19.44 -2.32
N LEU A 56 14.28 -19.76 -1.63
CA LEU A 56 14.25 -19.98 -0.18
C LEU A 56 14.32 -21.46 0.23
N THR A 57 14.43 -22.40 -0.71
CA THR A 57 14.55 -23.84 -0.41
C THR A 57 16.01 -24.29 -0.34
N GLY A 58 16.52 -24.45 0.89
CA GLY A 58 17.69 -25.30 1.16
C GLY A 58 17.38 -26.79 0.85
N PRO A 59 18.39 -27.67 0.75
CA PRO A 59 18.25 -28.99 0.14
C PRO A 59 17.34 -29.91 0.98
N VAL A 60 16.08 -30.05 0.56
CA VAL A 60 15.17 -31.06 1.10
C VAL A 60 15.39 -32.36 0.33
N LEU A 61 16.09 -33.27 1.00
CA LEU A 61 15.98 -34.74 0.92
C LEU A 61 15.65 -35.32 -0.46
N ASN A 62 16.71 -35.59 -1.23
CA ASN A 62 16.69 -36.62 -2.28
C ASN A 62 16.36 -37.99 -1.66
N ALA A 63 15.07 -38.33 -1.57
CA ALA A 63 14.63 -39.71 -1.41
C ALA A 63 14.86 -40.45 -2.74
N SER A 64 16.11 -40.84 -2.95
CA SER A 64 16.48 -41.71 -4.07
C SER A 64 15.79 -43.07 -3.91
N PRO A 65 15.13 -43.65 -4.93
CA PRO A 65 14.56 -44.98 -4.83
C PRO A 65 15.71 -46.01 -4.78
N ARG A 66 15.99 -46.55 -3.59
CA ARG A 66 16.96 -47.64 -3.45
C ARG A 66 16.45 -48.87 -4.20
N ARG A 67 17.17 -49.25 -5.26
CA ARG A 67 17.01 -50.52 -5.97
C ARG A 67 17.21 -51.68 -5.00
N PHE A 68 16.28 -52.63 -5.04
CA PHE A 68 16.41 -53.93 -4.39
C PHE A 68 17.54 -54.74 -5.03
N THR A 69 18.46 -55.24 -4.21
CA THR A 69 19.29 -56.42 -4.55
C THR A 69 19.03 -57.49 -3.50
N PRO A 70 18.79 -58.75 -3.90
CA PRO A 70 18.56 -59.85 -2.96
C PRO A 70 19.91 -60.52 -2.62
N GLU A 71 20.18 -60.78 -1.33
CA GLU A 71 20.87 -62.01 -0.88
C GLU A 71 20.96 -62.11 0.66
N SER A 72 20.24 -63.13 1.18
CA SER A 72 20.63 -64.13 2.20
C SER A 72 21.00 -63.75 3.66
N PRO A 73 20.74 -64.67 4.63
CA PRO A 73 20.06 -64.33 5.87
C PRO A 73 20.95 -64.41 7.11
N SER A 74 20.65 -63.60 8.13
CA SER A 74 21.17 -63.82 9.48
C SER A 74 20.14 -63.41 10.52
N ARG A 75 19.61 -64.40 11.23
CA ARG A 75 18.75 -64.26 12.42
C ARG A 75 19.48 -63.48 13.50
N ARG A 76 18.93 -62.33 13.92
CA ARG A 76 18.96 -61.90 15.32
C ARG A 76 17.63 -61.25 15.70
N ARG A 77 16.95 -61.85 16.68
CA ARG A 77 15.80 -61.28 17.38
C ARG A 77 16.27 -60.08 18.21
N SER A 78 15.66 -58.92 18.02
CA SER A 78 15.65 -57.80 18.98
C SER A 78 14.37 -57.02 18.70
N ARG A 79 13.31 -57.31 19.45
CA ARG A 79 12.77 -56.45 20.52
C ARG A 79 12.25 -55.12 19.97
N GLY A 80 10.93 -54.99 20.03
CA GLY A 80 10.20 -53.83 19.53
C GLY A 80 10.60 -52.53 20.20
N HIS A 81 10.67 -51.49 19.38
CA HIS A 81 10.47 -50.12 19.82
C HIS A 81 9.75 -49.36 18.71
N SER A 82 8.49 -49.01 19.01
CA SER A 82 7.83 -47.76 18.60
C SER A 82 7.87 -47.36 17.12
N ASN A 83 7.01 -47.95 16.29
CA ASN A 83 6.46 -47.29 15.09
C ASN A 83 5.36 -46.27 15.46
N SER A 84 5.56 -45.51 16.54
CA SER A 84 4.63 -44.49 17.02
C SER A 84 4.93 -43.08 16.47
N SER A 85 6.00 -42.92 15.69
CA SER A 85 6.48 -41.60 15.24
C SER A 85 6.23 -41.31 13.76
N LEU A 86 5.74 -42.27 12.97
CA LEU A 86 5.49 -42.08 11.54
C LEU A 86 4.02 -41.82 11.19
N ASN A 87 3.11 -41.97 12.18
CA ASN A 87 1.68 -41.69 12.06
C ASN A 87 1.21 -40.56 12.99
N GLN A 88 2.14 -39.82 13.59
CA GLN A 88 1.80 -38.51 14.15
C GLN A 88 1.71 -37.57 12.95
N GLN A 89 0.50 -37.57 12.38
CA GLN A 89 0.02 -36.66 11.35
C GLN A 89 0.86 -35.38 11.26
N LEU A 90 1.51 -35.20 10.11
CA LEU A 90 1.99 -33.91 9.62
C LEU A 90 0.77 -33.02 9.33
N THR A 91 -0.09 -32.79 10.32
CA THR A 91 -1.17 -31.83 10.26
C THR A 91 -0.55 -30.46 10.39
N LEU A 92 -0.74 -29.63 9.38
CA LEU A 92 -0.41 -28.22 9.40
C LEU A 92 -0.96 -27.60 10.68
N THR A 93 -0.17 -26.75 11.33
CA THR A 93 -0.65 -26.00 12.49
C THR A 93 -1.78 -25.07 12.05
N ILE A 94 -2.66 -24.69 12.98
CA ILE A 94 -3.78 -23.79 12.70
C ILE A 94 -3.26 -22.46 12.13
N GLU A 95 -2.10 -22.00 12.59
CA GLU A 95 -1.39 -20.84 12.06
C GLU A 95 -0.98 -21.02 10.60
N GLN A 96 -0.40 -22.17 10.23
CA GLN A 96 -0.03 -22.47 8.85
C GLN A 96 -1.26 -22.57 7.93
N GLN A 97 -2.34 -23.18 8.42
CA GLN A 97 -3.60 -23.25 7.67
C GLN A 97 -4.19 -21.86 7.46
N TYR A 98 -4.15 -20.99 8.47
CA TYR A 98 -4.59 -19.61 8.37
C TYR A 98 -3.76 -18.82 7.36
N GLU A 99 -2.43 -18.96 7.37
CA GLU A 99 -1.53 -18.31 6.41
C GLU A 99 -1.81 -18.74 4.96
N ILE A 100 -2.05 -20.04 4.73
CA ILE A 100 -2.39 -20.57 3.40
C ILE A 100 -3.73 -20.01 2.92
N VAL A 101 -4.74 -19.99 3.79
CA VAL A 101 -6.06 -19.43 3.46
C VAL A 101 -5.96 -17.94 3.17
N GLN A 102 -5.20 -17.19 3.97
CA GLN A 102 -4.99 -15.76 3.76
C GLN A 102 -4.30 -15.49 2.42
N HIS A 103 -3.25 -16.24 2.10
CA HIS A 103 -2.57 -16.12 0.82
C HIS A 103 -3.48 -16.48 -0.37
N ALA A 104 -4.30 -17.52 -0.23
CA ALA A 104 -5.28 -17.88 -1.26
C ALA A 104 -6.34 -16.78 -1.44
N VAL A 105 -6.82 -16.16 -0.35
CA VAL A 105 -7.73 -15.03 -0.40
C VAL A 105 -7.09 -13.83 -1.11
N ASP A 106 -5.86 -13.48 -0.74
CA ASP A 106 -5.14 -12.36 -1.35
C ASP A 106 -4.91 -12.60 -2.86
N ASN A 107 -4.57 -13.83 -3.25
CA ASN A 107 -4.41 -14.22 -4.65
C ASN A 107 -5.73 -14.15 -5.43
N LEU A 108 -6.81 -14.67 -4.87
CA LEU A 108 -8.13 -14.59 -5.51
C LEU A 108 -8.63 -13.16 -5.61
N GLN A 109 -8.33 -12.30 -4.63
CA GLN A 109 -8.64 -10.87 -4.70
C GLN A 109 -7.83 -10.18 -5.81
N ALA A 110 -6.54 -10.49 -5.94
CA ALA A 110 -5.70 -9.97 -7.00
C ALA A 110 -6.18 -10.42 -8.39
N GLU A 111 -6.54 -11.70 -8.53
CA GLU A 111 -7.09 -12.26 -9.78
C GLU A 111 -8.45 -11.65 -10.13
N LEU A 112 -9.32 -11.47 -9.13
CA LEU A 112 -10.60 -10.81 -9.30
C LEU A 112 -10.43 -9.36 -9.78
N ALA A 113 -9.54 -8.60 -9.14
CA ALA A 113 -9.25 -7.23 -9.52
C ALA A 113 -8.70 -7.13 -10.96
N LYS A 114 -7.79 -8.06 -11.32
CA LYS A 114 -7.27 -8.16 -12.68
C LYS A 114 -8.38 -8.49 -13.69
N SER A 115 -9.22 -9.47 -13.40
CA SER A 115 -10.35 -9.85 -14.26
C SER A 115 -11.35 -8.71 -14.42
N GLN A 116 -11.67 -7.99 -13.35
CA GLN A 116 -12.52 -6.80 -13.40
C GLN A 116 -11.95 -5.74 -14.33
N TYR A 117 -10.66 -5.43 -14.19
CA TYR A 117 -9.98 -4.47 -15.07
C TYR A 117 -10.00 -4.91 -16.55
N GLU A 118 -9.72 -6.18 -16.83
CA GLU A 118 -9.76 -6.73 -18.19
C GLU A 118 -11.17 -6.67 -18.79
N ASN A 119 -12.19 -6.99 -17.99
CA ASN A 119 -13.58 -6.90 -18.40
C ASN A 119 -13.99 -5.45 -18.70
N GLU A 120 -13.63 -4.50 -17.85
CA GLU A 120 -13.87 -3.07 -18.08
C GLU A 120 -13.22 -2.60 -19.37
N LEU A 121 -11.97 -3.01 -19.62
CA LEU A 121 -11.26 -2.69 -20.85
C LEU A 121 -11.98 -3.24 -22.10
N VAL A 122 -12.47 -4.49 -22.04
CA VAL A 122 -13.23 -5.11 -23.12
C VAL A 122 -14.57 -4.39 -23.33
N VAL A 123 -15.28 -4.07 -22.26
CA VAL A 123 -16.53 -3.30 -22.32
C VAL A 123 -16.30 -1.96 -22.99
N GLU A 124 -15.25 -1.24 -22.63
CA GLU A 124 -14.94 0.07 -23.21
C GLU A 124 -14.57 -0.03 -24.70
N LYS A 125 -13.76 -1.03 -25.07
CA LYS A 125 -13.46 -1.32 -26.48
C LYS A 125 -14.73 -1.63 -27.29
N ASN A 126 -15.63 -2.45 -26.73
CA ASN A 126 -16.88 -2.81 -27.38
C ASN A 126 -17.82 -1.61 -27.52
N LYS A 127 -17.91 -0.74 -26.50
CA LYS A 127 -18.67 0.53 -26.58
C LYS A 127 -18.13 1.43 -27.69
N ALA A 128 -16.81 1.61 -27.77
CA ALA A 128 -16.19 2.39 -28.83
C ALA A 128 -16.45 1.78 -30.23
N ALA A 129 -16.39 0.46 -30.36
CA ALA A 129 -16.70 -0.23 -31.61
C ALA A 129 -18.17 -0.05 -32.02
N LEU A 130 -19.10 -0.18 -31.07
CA LEU A 130 -20.53 0.04 -31.29
C LEU A 130 -20.81 1.48 -31.74
N GLN A 131 -20.25 2.47 -31.04
CA GLN A 131 -20.43 3.87 -31.40
C GLN A 131 -19.92 4.16 -32.81
N ASN A 132 -18.75 3.62 -33.18
CA ASN A 132 -18.22 3.74 -34.53
C ASN A 132 -19.13 3.07 -35.58
N ALA A 133 -19.67 1.89 -35.28
CA ALA A 133 -20.62 1.21 -36.17
C ALA A 133 -21.91 2.03 -36.36
N MET A 134 -22.45 2.62 -35.29
CA MET A 134 -23.62 3.49 -35.34
C MET A 134 -23.37 4.74 -36.18
N LEU A 135 -22.22 5.40 -36.01
CA LEU A 135 -21.84 6.57 -36.82
C LEU A 135 -21.74 6.20 -38.31
N ARG A 136 -21.11 5.05 -38.63
CA ARG A 136 -21.02 4.54 -40.00
C ARG A 136 -22.40 4.22 -40.59
N LEU A 137 -23.28 3.58 -39.82
CA LEU A 137 -24.63 3.27 -40.25
C LEU A 137 -25.43 4.55 -40.54
N GLY A 138 -25.33 5.56 -39.67
CA GLY A 138 -25.94 6.88 -39.88
C GLY A 138 -25.44 7.54 -41.16
N GLY A 139 -24.12 7.58 -41.36
CA GLY A 139 -23.51 8.11 -42.59
C GLY A 139 -23.95 7.35 -43.86
N ASN A 140 -24.03 6.02 -43.80
CA ASN A 140 -24.49 5.21 -44.92
C ASN A 140 -25.97 5.46 -45.25
N ARG A 141 -26.82 5.62 -44.24
CA ARG A 141 -28.25 5.96 -44.45
C ARG A 141 -28.40 7.32 -45.10
N GLN A 142 -27.63 8.31 -44.66
CA GLN A 142 -27.62 9.64 -45.27
C GLN A 142 -27.11 9.58 -46.72
N ALA A 143 -25.99 8.91 -46.97
CA ALA A 143 -25.45 8.76 -48.32
C ALA A 143 -26.43 8.04 -49.26
N LEU A 144 -27.17 7.03 -48.76
CA LEU A 144 -28.21 6.36 -49.53
C LEU A 144 -29.39 7.30 -49.85
N TYR A 145 -29.79 8.13 -48.89
CA TYR A 145 -30.85 9.12 -49.08
C TYR A 145 -30.46 10.15 -50.13
N GLU A 146 -29.25 10.73 -50.02
CA GLU A 146 -28.70 11.69 -50.99
C GLU A 146 -28.56 11.05 -52.38
N PHE A 147 -28.08 9.81 -52.46
CA PHE A 147 -28.02 9.05 -53.72
C PHE A 147 -29.41 8.91 -54.36
N LYS A 148 -30.41 8.47 -53.59
CA LYS A 148 -31.78 8.35 -54.09
C LYS A 148 -32.34 9.69 -54.55
N GLN A 149 -32.20 10.73 -53.73
CA GLN A 149 -32.70 12.07 -54.05
C GLN A 149 -32.05 12.66 -55.32
N ASN A 150 -30.74 12.49 -55.48
CA ASN A 150 -29.98 13.14 -56.56
C ASN A 150 -30.00 12.35 -57.88
N LEU A 151 -30.12 11.02 -57.81
CA LEU A 151 -29.97 10.15 -58.98
C LEU A 151 -31.22 9.31 -59.31
N VAL A 152 -32.08 9.03 -58.32
CA VAL A 152 -33.28 8.21 -58.48
C VAL A 152 -34.51 9.08 -58.30
N ASN A 153 -34.97 9.70 -59.39
CA ASN A 153 -36.30 10.28 -59.40
C ASN A 153 -37.34 9.14 -59.41
N GLU A 154 -37.94 8.84 -58.26
CA GLU A 154 -38.95 7.76 -58.09
C GLU A 154 -40.16 7.87 -59.05
N LYS A 155 -40.32 9.00 -59.74
CA LYS A 155 -41.42 9.29 -60.68
C LYS A 155 -41.09 9.04 -62.16
N GLU A 156 -39.83 8.74 -62.53
CA GLU A 156 -39.40 8.59 -63.93
C GLU A 156 -39.04 7.15 -64.34
N THR A 157 -39.86 6.18 -63.93
CA THR A 157 -39.73 4.78 -64.36
C THR A 157 -39.92 4.67 -65.88
N GLY A 158 -38.85 4.35 -66.61
CA GLY A 158 -38.88 4.09 -68.06
C GLY A 158 -37.99 5.00 -68.93
N LYS A 159 -37.41 6.07 -68.37
CA LYS A 159 -36.40 6.89 -69.07
C LYS A 159 -34.99 6.31 -68.89
N PRO A 160 -34.11 6.40 -69.90
CA PRO A 160 -32.71 5.97 -69.76
C PRO A 160 -32.01 6.75 -68.65
N PHE A 161 -31.20 6.05 -67.86
CA PHE A 161 -30.49 6.60 -66.72
C PHE A 161 -29.56 7.76 -67.14
N PRO A 162 -29.62 8.94 -66.49
CA PRO A 162 -28.82 10.10 -66.88
C PRO A 162 -27.36 9.96 -66.42
N VAL A 163 -26.53 9.38 -67.29
CA VAL A 163 -25.09 9.11 -67.04
C VAL A 163 -24.33 10.37 -66.63
N GLU A 164 -24.60 11.53 -67.24
CA GLU A 164 -23.94 12.80 -66.91
C GLU A 164 -24.21 13.27 -65.49
N LYS A 165 -25.43 13.04 -64.96
CA LYS A 165 -25.76 13.36 -63.56
C LYS A 165 -25.03 12.44 -62.60
N PHE A 166 -24.89 11.16 -62.96
CA PHE A 166 -24.10 10.21 -62.19
C PHE A 166 -22.63 10.59 -62.12
N ILE A 167 -22.04 10.99 -63.25
CA ILE A 167 -20.64 11.45 -63.30
C ILE A 167 -20.45 12.66 -62.39
N LYS A 168 -21.30 13.71 -62.52
CA LYS A 168 -21.24 14.89 -61.64
C LYS A 168 -21.38 14.55 -60.17
N TYR A 169 -22.32 13.67 -59.82
CA TYR A 169 -22.50 13.21 -58.44
C TYR A 169 -21.24 12.51 -57.88
N ILE A 170 -20.60 11.66 -58.68
CA ILE A 170 -19.36 10.99 -58.28
C ILE A 170 -18.22 12.00 -58.13
N GLU A 171 -18.08 12.98 -59.03
CA GLU A 171 -17.08 14.05 -58.93
C GLU A 171 -17.26 14.88 -57.64
N GLU A 172 -18.49 15.26 -57.31
CA GLU A 172 -18.82 15.96 -56.06
C GLU A 172 -18.52 15.09 -54.82
N CYS A 173 -18.83 13.80 -54.86
CA CYS A 173 -18.47 12.85 -53.80
C CYS A 173 -16.96 12.72 -53.60
N LEU A 174 -16.18 12.72 -54.69
CA LEU A 174 -14.72 12.66 -54.62
C LEU A 174 -14.15 13.96 -54.04
N HIS A 175 -14.65 15.11 -54.50
CA HIS A 175 -14.20 16.41 -54.01
C HIS A 175 -14.46 16.60 -52.51
N THR A 176 -15.66 16.24 -52.04
CA THR A 176 -16.01 16.31 -50.61
C THR A 176 -15.15 15.37 -49.75
N ARG A 177 -14.83 14.17 -50.24
CA ARG A 177 -13.90 13.25 -49.57
C ARG A 177 -12.49 13.80 -49.51
N GLU A 178 -12.01 14.44 -50.57
CA GLU A 178 -10.69 15.08 -50.61
C GLU A 178 -10.59 16.22 -49.59
N MET A 179 -11.60 17.09 -49.52
CA MET A 179 -11.69 18.12 -48.48
C MET A 179 -11.68 17.53 -47.05
N LEU A 180 -12.37 16.41 -46.84
CA LEU A 180 -12.37 15.72 -45.55
C LEU A 180 -10.99 15.16 -45.21
N ILE A 181 -10.30 14.56 -46.18
CA ILE A 181 -8.93 14.04 -46.02
C ILE A 181 -8.00 15.17 -45.57
N ASP A 182 -8.05 16.32 -46.23
CA ASP A 182 -7.17 17.44 -45.88
C ASP A 182 -7.49 18.03 -44.51
N ARG A 183 -8.79 18.13 -44.16
CA ARG A 183 -9.21 18.50 -42.80
C ARG A 183 -8.67 17.52 -41.75
N LEU A 184 -8.74 16.22 -42.02
CA LEU A 184 -8.23 15.18 -41.11
C LEU A 184 -6.71 15.23 -40.98
N LYS A 185 -5.98 15.46 -42.08
CA LYS A 185 -4.52 15.68 -42.05
C LYS A 185 -4.16 16.88 -41.18
N GLN A 186 -4.83 18.02 -41.36
CA GLN A 186 -4.62 19.20 -40.52
C GLN A 186 -4.89 18.93 -39.03
N LYS A 187 -6.00 18.23 -38.73
CA LYS A 187 -6.31 17.83 -37.35
C LYS A 187 -5.25 16.89 -36.77
N ASN A 188 -4.72 15.97 -37.58
CA ASN A 188 -3.66 15.06 -37.17
C ASN A 188 -2.36 15.82 -36.83
N ILE A 189 -1.94 16.76 -37.68
CA ILE A 189 -0.77 17.61 -37.43
C ILE A 189 -0.94 18.41 -36.13
N CYS A 190 -2.11 19.02 -35.92
CA CYS A 190 -2.41 19.77 -34.70
C CYS A 190 -2.34 18.88 -33.44
N LEU A 191 -2.95 17.68 -33.49
CA LEU A 191 -2.93 16.73 -32.37
C LEU A 191 -1.51 16.22 -32.09
N ARG A 192 -0.71 15.91 -33.11
CA ARG A 192 0.70 15.55 -32.94
C ARG A 192 1.48 16.67 -32.26
N GLY A 193 1.25 17.92 -32.65
CA GLY A 193 1.85 19.09 -32.01
C GLY A 193 1.46 19.22 -30.54
N LYS A 194 0.18 19.03 -30.20
CA LYS A 194 -0.30 19.04 -28.81
C LYS A 194 0.32 17.90 -27.99
N ASN A 195 0.37 16.69 -28.55
CA ASN A 195 0.97 15.54 -27.88
C ASN A 195 2.45 15.78 -27.57
N LYS A 196 3.22 16.28 -28.53
CA LYS A 196 4.62 16.65 -28.33
C LYS A 196 4.79 17.70 -27.23
N LYS A 197 3.91 18.71 -27.17
CA LYS A 197 3.94 19.73 -26.11
C LYS A 197 3.70 19.12 -24.73
N ILE A 198 2.71 18.24 -24.60
CA ILE A 198 2.40 17.56 -23.33
C ILE A 198 3.56 16.66 -22.91
N GLN A 199 4.14 15.88 -23.84
CA GLN A 199 5.31 15.06 -23.57
C GLN A 199 6.49 15.89 -23.05
N MET A 200 6.77 17.05 -23.69
CA MET A 200 7.81 17.97 -23.21
C MET A 200 7.51 18.54 -21.82
N GLN A 201 6.24 18.80 -21.50
CA GLN A 201 5.83 19.24 -20.16
C GLN A 201 6.05 18.15 -19.11
N ILE A 202 5.74 16.90 -19.43
CA ILE A 202 6.00 15.77 -18.53
C ILE A 202 7.49 15.67 -18.24
N LEU A 203 8.34 15.64 -19.28
CA LEU A 203 9.79 15.57 -19.12
C LEU A 203 10.34 16.72 -18.26
N LYS A 204 9.88 17.94 -18.50
CA LYS A 204 10.28 19.11 -17.70
C LYS A 204 9.83 18.97 -16.24
N ASN A 205 8.62 18.48 -16.00
CA ASN A 205 8.11 18.29 -14.65
C ASN A 205 8.85 17.16 -13.92
N GLU A 206 9.27 16.11 -14.62
CA GLU A 206 10.10 15.03 -14.09
C GLU A 206 11.48 15.56 -13.68
N GLU A 207 12.15 16.33 -14.54
CA GLU A 207 13.43 16.98 -14.25
C GLU A 207 13.33 17.92 -13.03
N ILE A 208 12.30 18.77 -13.00
CA ILE A 208 12.04 19.64 -11.84
C ILE A 208 11.75 18.82 -10.58
N SER A 209 10.99 17.73 -10.70
CA SER A 209 10.70 16.85 -9.57
C SER A 209 11.95 16.14 -9.05
N GLU A 210 12.90 15.80 -9.90
CA GLU A 210 14.18 15.20 -9.52
C GLU A 210 15.05 16.19 -8.76
N VAL A 211 15.21 17.41 -9.29
CA VAL A 211 15.95 18.49 -8.61
C VAL A 211 15.33 18.87 -7.27
N LEU A 212 14.00 18.94 -7.18
CA LEU A 212 13.30 19.20 -5.92
C LEU A 212 13.53 18.08 -4.90
N ARG A 213 13.48 16.81 -5.32
CA ARG A 213 13.76 15.67 -4.43
C ARG A 213 15.18 15.72 -3.86
N GLU A 214 16.17 16.03 -4.69
CA GLU A 214 17.56 16.15 -4.24
C GLU A 214 17.75 17.30 -3.24
N GLY A 215 17.13 18.45 -3.51
CA GLY A 215 17.14 19.62 -2.62
C GLY A 215 16.47 19.34 -1.27
N ASP A 216 15.27 18.75 -1.29
CA ASP A 216 14.51 18.41 -0.09
C ASP A 216 15.24 17.34 0.74
N PHE A 217 15.83 16.34 0.09
CA PHE A 217 16.63 15.32 0.77
C PHE A 217 17.86 15.91 1.44
N SER A 218 18.59 16.79 0.74
CA SER A 218 19.75 17.49 1.29
C SER A 218 19.35 18.38 2.47
N HIS A 219 18.21 19.06 2.38
CA HIS A 219 17.68 19.86 3.48
C HIS A 219 17.33 19.01 4.70
N LEU A 220 16.66 17.87 4.49
CA LEU A 220 16.34 16.93 5.56
C LEU A 220 17.60 16.36 6.22
N GLN A 221 18.63 16.07 5.44
CA GLN A 221 19.91 15.60 5.95
C GLN A 221 20.59 16.65 6.83
N ILE A 222 20.59 17.92 6.41
CA ILE A 222 21.11 19.04 7.21
C ILE A 222 20.31 19.19 8.51
N GLN A 223 18.99 19.18 8.45
CA GLN A 223 18.14 19.31 9.64
C GLN A 223 18.35 18.15 10.63
N ASN A 224 18.49 16.93 10.13
CA ASN A 224 18.75 15.76 10.96
C ASN A 224 20.13 15.87 11.63
N GLN A 225 21.16 16.23 10.87
CA GLN A 225 22.50 16.46 11.40
C GLN A 225 22.49 17.52 12.52
N GLN A 226 21.82 18.66 12.30
CA GLN A 226 21.65 19.70 13.32
C GLN A 226 20.89 19.21 14.57
N CYS A 227 19.86 18.37 14.40
CA CYS A 227 19.14 17.78 15.54
C CYS A 227 20.03 16.83 16.34
N VAL A 228 20.80 15.97 15.66
CA VAL A 228 21.72 15.04 16.31
C VAL A 228 22.80 15.79 17.09
N GLU A 229 23.36 16.85 16.52
CA GLU A 229 24.34 17.72 17.20
C GLU A 229 23.73 18.35 18.45
N ARG A 230 22.51 18.91 18.34
CA ARG A 230 21.81 19.51 19.48
C ARG A 230 21.48 18.51 20.58
N ILE A 231 21.11 17.28 20.22
CA ILE A 231 20.90 16.19 21.17
C ILE A 231 22.21 15.85 21.90
N ALA A 232 23.34 15.82 21.19
CA ALA A 232 24.64 15.54 21.77
C ALA A 232 25.06 16.64 22.77
N GLU A 233 24.87 17.91 22.42
CA GLU A 233 25.12 19.06 23.32
C GLU A 233 24.28 18.98 24.59
N LEU A 234 22.97 18.76 24.46
CA LEU A 234 22.06 18.63 25.60
C LEU A 234 22.42 17.44 26.49
N LYS A 235 22.83 16.32 25.88
CA LYS A 235 23.29 15.15 26.63
C LYS A 235 24.55 15.46 27.43
N GLN A 236 25.50 16.19 26.86
CA GLN A 236 26.70 16.63 27.58
C GLN A 236 26.36 17.57 28.73
N GLU A 237 25.43 18.50 28.52
CA GLU A 237 25.00 19.43 29.56
C GLU A 237 24.28 18.71 30.71
N ILE A 238 23.42 17.72 30.41
CA ILE A 238 22.79 16.86 31.43
C ILE A 238 23.85 16.10 32.24
N LEU A 239 24.88 15.57 31.59
CA LEU A 239 25.99 14.89 32.29
C LEU A 239 26.74 15.85 33.21
N ARG A 240 27.03 17.08 32.75
CA ARG A 240 27.67 18.12 33.55
C ARG A 240 26.85 18.46 34.80
N LEU A 241 25.56 18.72 34.61
CA LEU A 241 24.64 19.03 35.71
C LEU A 241 24.50 17.86 36.70
N LYS A 242 24.48 16.62 36.21
CA LYS A 242 24.44 15.42 37.07
C LYS A 242 25.68 15.31 37.95
N VAL A 243 26.87 15.58 37.40
CA VAL A 243 28.12 15.59 38.18
C VAL A 243 28.08 16.69 39.24
N ASN A 244 27.69 17.91 38.87
CA ASN A 244 27.59 19.04 39.79
C ASN A 244 26.59 18.78 40.93
N ALA A 245 25.43 18.19 40.61
CA ALA A 245 24.43 17.81 41.61
C ALA A 245 24.98 16.74 42.57
N SER A 246 25.67 15.71 42.05
CA SER A 246 26.33 14.69 42.88
C SER A 246 27.39 15.28 43.80
N GLN A 247 28.24 16.18 43.29
CA GLN A 247 29.26 16.88 44.10
C GLN A 247 28.61 17.72 45.21
N THR A 248 27.55 18.46 44.88
CA THR A 248 26.78 19.26 45.85
C THR A 248 26.14 18.37 46.92
N MET A 249 25.61 17.21 46.55
CA MET A 249 25.08 16.26 47.52
C MET A 249 26.18 15.69 48.42
N GLN A 250 27.35 15.37 47.87
CA GLN A 250 28.49 14.90 48.66
C GLN A 250 28.96 15.96 49.65
N THR A 251 29.12 17.23 49.22
CA THR A 251 29.52 18.31 50.12
C THR A 251 28.49 18.54 51.22
N LEU A 252 27.19 18.57 50.90
CA LEU A 252 26.11 18.68 51.90
C LEU A 252 26.09 17.50 52.88
N THR A 253 26.34 16.27 52.39
CA THR A 253 26.41 15.08 53.24
C THR A 253 27.62 15.13 54.16
N CYS A 254 28.79 15.53 53.65
CA CYS A 254 29.98 15.77 54.46
C CYS A 254 29.75 16.85 55.52
N LEU A 255 29.12 17.98 55.15
CA LEU A 255 28.75 19.06 56.08
C LEU A 255 27.81 18.58 57.18
N LYS A 256 26.79 17.77 56.85
CA LYS A 256 25.88 17.16 57.84
C LYS A 256 26.57 16.12 58.73
N ALA A 257 27.60 15.44 58.21
CA ALA A 257 28.32 14.40 58.92
C ALA A 257 29.39 14.93 59.89
N ILE A 258 29.68 16.24 59.90
CA ILE A 258 30.51 16.88 60.93
C ILE A 258 29.66 16.96 62.22
N PRO A 259 29.90 16.13 63.24
CA PRO A 259 29.05 16.06 64.41
C PRO A 259 29.72 16.81 65.56
N TYR A 260 29.88 18.14 65.46
CA TYR A 260 30.36 18.95 66.60
C TYR A 260 29.76 20.37 66.60
N GLY A 261 28.97 20.64 67.64
CA GLY A 261 28.88 21.93 68.34
C GLY A 261 28.82 23.19 67.50
N ILE A 262 27.64 23.54 67.00
CA ILE A 262 27.34 24.96 66.74
C ILE A 262 26.64 25.45 68.01
N ASP A 263 27.43 25.92 68.98
CA ASP A 263 26.89 26.63 70.13
C ASP A 263 26.01 27.78 69.63
N GLY A 264 24.83 27.93 70.25
CA GLY A 264 23.76 28.84 69.82
C GLY A 264 24.14 30.31 69.67
N THR A 265 25.36 30.69 70.04
CA THR A 265 25.95 32.02 69.86
C THR A 265 26.27 32.31 68.39
N HIS A 266 26.80 31.36 67.61
CA HIS A 266 27.19 31.62 66.21
C HIS A 266 26.00 31.75 65.24
N VAL A 267 24.89 31.07 65.52
CA VAL A 267 23.65 31.22 64.73
C VAL A 267 23.02 32.59 64.97
N GLN A 268 23.07 33.10 66.20
CA GLN A 268 22.59 34.45 66.52
C GLN A 268 23.44 35.54 65.85
N THR A 269 24.77 35.40 65.84
CA THR A 269 25.65 36.37 65.16
C THR A 269 25.48 36.34 63.64
N GLY A 270 25.32 35.14 63.05
CA GLY A 270 25.08 34.98 61.61
C GLY A 270 23.73 35.55 61.16
N MET A 271 22.67 35.30 61.92
CA MET A 271 21.34 35.88 61.66
C MET A 271 21.35 37.40 61.82
N ALA A 272 22.03 37.93 62.84
CA ALA A 272 22.16 39.38 63.03
C ALA A 272 22.88 40.06 61.85
N ILE A 273 23.96 39.46 61.34
CA ILE A 273 24.70 39.99 60.18
C ILE A 273 23.85 39.94 58.90
N LEU A 274 23.10 38.86 58.67
CA LEU A 274 22.17 38.75 57.53
C LEU A 274 21.06 39.81 57.62
N THR A 275 20.44 39.98 58.79
CA THR A 275 19.40 41.01 58.98
C THR A 275 19.96 42.42 58.81
N HIS A 276 21.21 42.67 59.27
CA HIS A 276 21.82 43.98 59.12
C HIS A 276 22.21 44.27 57.66
N GLY A 277 22.68 43.25 56.93
CA GLY A 277 22.95 43.32 55.50
C GLY A 277 21.68 43.54 54.66
N GLU A 278 20.57 42.88 55.01
CA GLU A 278 19.26 43.10 54.37
C GLU A 278 18.73 44.51 54.66
N HIS A 279 18.84 45.00 55.89
CA HIS A 279 18.47 46.38 56.22
C HIS A 279 19.28 47.41 55.42
N ILE A 280 20.59 47.21 55.25
CA ILE A 280 21.44 48.10 54.45
C ILE A 280 21.01 48.08 52.98
N ARG A 281 20.73 46.89 52.42
CA ARG A 281 20.26 46.76 51.04
C ARG A 281 18.90 47.42 50.83
N CYS A 282 17.94 47.20 51.74
CA CYS A 282 16.63 47.85 51.70
C CYS A 282 16.74 49.38 51.80
N ASN A 283 17.63 49.89 52.66
CA ASN A 283 17.85 51.33 52.81
C ASN A 283 18.49 51.93 51.55
N LEU A 284 19.46 51.25 50.93
CA LEU A 284 20.08 51.69 49.68
C LEU A 284 19.06 51.73 48.53
N VAL A 285 18.19 50.72 48.42
CA VAL A 285 17.11 50.69 47.43
C VAL A 285 16.10 51.80 47.67
N LEU A 286 15.71 52.07 48.93
CA LEU A 286 14.82 53.18 49.28
C LEU A 286 15.43 54.54 48.94
N GLN A 287 16.73 54.75 49.19
CA GLN A 287 17.42 55.99 48.82
C GLN A 287 17.45 56.20 47.30
N ILE A 288 17.74 55.15 46.54
CA ILE A 288 17.74 55.20 45.06
C ILE A 288 16.33 55.51 44.54
N LEU A 289 15.30 54.85 45.07
CA LEU A 289 13.91 55.11 44.70
C LEU A 289 13.49 56.54 45.06
N PHE A 290 13.89 57.06 46.22
CA PHE A 290 13.55 58.42 46.64
C PHE A 290 14.21 59.46 45.72
N HIS A 291 15.49 59.26 45.35
CA HIS A 291 16.16 60.12 44.37
C HIS A 291 15.51 60.05 42.98
N TYR A 292 15.12 58.86 42.53
CA TYR A 292 14.48 58.67 41.23
C TYR A 292 13.10 59.34 41.19
N ILE A 293 12.26 59.10 42.20
CA ILE A 293 10.94 59.73 42.32
C ILE A 293 11.08 61.25 42.44
N GLY A 294 12.02 61.75 43.26
CA GLY A 294 12.30 63.18 43.38
C GLY A 294 12.70 63.81 42.03
N SER A 295 13.53 63.13 41.24
CA SER A 295 13.92 63.58 39.90
C SER A 295 12.74 63.59 38.92
N VAL A 296 11.88 62.57 38.95
CA VAL A 296 10.68 62.49 38.11
C VAL A 296 9.67 63.59 38.48
N VAL A 297 9.41 63.80 39.77
CA VAL A 297 8.51 64.86 40.25
C VAL A 297 9.07 66.24 39.88
N TRP A 298 10.37 66.47 40.04
CA TRP A 298 11.00 67.72 39.62
C TRP A 298 10.87 67.95 38.12
N ASN A 299 11.08 66.92 37.29
CA ASN A 299 10.88 67.00 35.85
C ASN A 299 9.42 67.30 35.47
N ILE A 300 8.44 66.69 36.15
CA ILE A 300 7.01 66.97 35.91
C ILE A 300 6.66 68.43 36.30
N ILE A 301 7.17 68.92 37.43
CA ILE A 301 6.98 70.32 37.86
C ILE A 301 7.64 71.28 36.87
N LEU A 302 8.85 70.96 36.40
CA LEU A 302 9.56 71.75 35.39
C LEU A 302 8.79 71.79 34.07
N LEU A 303 8.25 70.65 33.62
CA LEU A 303 7.44 70.55 32.40
C LEU A 303 6.12 71.34 32.53
N LYS A 304 5.43 71.28 33.68
CA LYS A 304 4.23 72.11 33.94
C LYS A 304 4.55 73.61 33.99
N LYS A 305 5.74 74.00 34.45
CA LYS A 305 6.15 75.40 34.48
C LYS A 305 6.54 75.95 33.10
N ILE A 306 7.01 75.09 32.20
CA ILE A 306 7.39 75.44 30.82
C ILE A 306 6.16 75.50 29.89
N ASN A 307 5.08 74.76 30.18
CA ASN A 307 3.85 74.74 29.37
C ASN A 307 2.58 75.03 30.21
N PRO A 308 2.19 76.29 30.41
CA PRO A 308 1.02 76.64 31.23
C PRO A 308 -0.34 76.56 30.52
N LEU A 309 -0.44 75.94 29.33
CA LEU A 309 -1.65 75.92 28.49
C LEU A 309 -2.04 74.49 28.06
N SER A 310 -2.29 73.61 29.03
CA SER A 310 -2.95 72.33 28.78
C SER A 310 -3.72 71.87 30.02
N ASP A 311 -4.78 72.60 30.34
CA ASP A 311 -5.99 72.04 30.98
C ASP A 311 -7.11 72.06 29.93
#